data_AF-A0A848VR29-F1
#
_entry.id   AF-A0A848VR29-F1
#
_cell.length_a   1.000
_cell.length_b   1.000
_cell.length_c   1.000
_cell.angle_alpha   90.00
_cell.angle_beta   90.00
_cell.angle_gamma   90.00
#
_symmetry.space_group_name_H-M   'P 1'
#
loop_
_entity.id
_entity.type
_entity.pdbx_description
1 polymer ?
#
loop_
_entity_poly.entity_id
_entity_poly.type
_entity_poly.pdbx_seq_one_letter_code
_entity_poly.pdbx_strand_id
1 'polypeptide(L)'
;MYSSSSLGLIHFIAALLSLVTGTAVLAMAKGTRRHRLVGYGYWFSMAVMLVSSFLTYNLFGGWGIFHWFSVVSSITLIGGIIPVFVRKSPNWVEAHFAFMYWSVFGLYAALWSEILTRVPETPFFNMVGIATFLTMAVGYAGWARYKTKWNRQFVRPTVQEREPLFG
;
A
#
# COMPACT_ATOMS: atom_id res chain seq x y z
N MET A 1 4.69 -3.48 -32.24
CA MET A 1 6.08 -3.61 -31.75
C MET A 1 6.14 -2.83 -30.44
N TYR A 2 6.32 -3.52 -29.31
CA TYR A 2 6.25 -2.93 -27.97
C TYR A 2 7.43 -1.98 -27.75
N SER A 3 7.21 -0.67 -27.95
CA SER A 3 8.10 0.32 -27.35
C SER A 3 7.80 0.33 -25.87
N SER A 4 8.56 -0.45 -25.08
CA SER A 4 8.64 -0.24 -23.63
C SER A 4 9.18 1.17 -23.42
N SER A 5 8.29 2.15 -23.27
CA SER A 5 8.70 3.52 -22.98
C SER A 5 9.50 3.50 -21.68
N SER A 6 10.51 4.37 -21.56
CA SER A 6 11.32 4.48 -20.33
C SER A 6 10.44 4.62 -19.08
N LEU A 7 9.28 5.26 -19.22
CA LEU A 7 8.26 5.40 -18.18
C LEU A 7 7.65 4.05 -17.76
N GLY A 8 7.27 3.20 -18.71
CA GLY A 8 6.70 1.87 -18.41
C GLY A 8 7.70 0.96 -17.68
N LEU A 9 8.99 1.02 -18.06
CA LEU A 9 10.05 0.28 -17.37
C LEU A 9 10.25 0.80 -15.93
N ILE A 10 10.28 2.13 -15.75
CA ILE A 10 10.38 2.75 -14.42
C ILE A 10 9.20 2.32 -13.54
N HIS A 11 7.97 2.38 -14.08
CA HIS A 11 6.77 1.94 -13.37
C HIS A 11 6.88 0.49 -12.91
N PHE A 12 7.26 -0.41 -13.82
CA PHE A 12 7.38 -1.84 -13.54
C PHE A 12 8.44 -2.15 -12.47
N ILE A 13 9.64 -1.56 -12.59
CA ILE A 13 10.71 -1.76 -11.59
C ILE A 13 10.27 -1.21 -10.23
N ALA A 14 9.66 -0.03 -10.20
CA ALA A 14 9.15 0.57 -8.97
C ALA A 14 8.06 -0.33 -8.34
N ALA A 15 7.11 -0.84 -9.13
CA ALA A 15 6.07 -1.76 -8.68
C ALA A 15 6.65 -3.05 -8.07
N LEU A 16 7.66 -3.65 -8.72
CA LEU A 16 8.34 -4.85 -8.20
C LEU A 16 9.03 -4.57 -6.86
N LEU A 17 9.77 -3.46 -6.76
CA LEU A 17 10.43 -3.07 -5.52
C LEU A 17 9.40 -2.81 -4.41
N SER A 18 8.29 -2.13 -4.70
CA SER A 18 7.20 -1.92 -3.76
C SER A 18 6.56 -3.21 -3.32
N LEU A 19 6.37 -4.17 -4.24
CA LEU A 19 5.75 -5.45 -3.94
C LEU A 19 6.62 -6.24 -2.94
N VAL A 20 7.92 -6.34 -3.22
CA VAL A 20 8.86 -7.06 -2.36
C VAL A 20 8.99 -6.39 -1.00
N THR A 21 9.25 -5.09 -0.98
CA THR A 21 9.50 -4.36 0.28
C THR A 21 8.23 -4.18 1.11
N GLY A 22 7.07 -3.91 0.49
CA GLY A 22 5.78 -3.81 1.17
C GLY A 22 5.37 -5.13 1.83
N THR A 23 5.50 -6.25 1.11
CA THR A 23 5.27 -7.59 1.67
C THR A 23 6.20 -7.88 2.83
N ALA A 24 7.50 -7.57 2.68
CA ALA A 24 8.48 -7.77 3.74
C ALA A 24 8.14 -6.95 5.01
N VAL A 25 7.71 -5.69 4.86
CA VAL A 25 7.32 -4.82 5.98
C VAL A 25 6.15 -5.41 6.78
N LEU A 26 5.19 -6.07 6.12
CA LEU A 26 4.08 -6.77 6.79
C LEU A 26 4.57 -7.95 7.64
N ALA A 27 5.59 -8.69 7.20
CA ALA A 27 6.12 -9.85 7.93
C ALA A 27 7.14 -9.48 9.03
N MET A 28 7.81 -8.34 8.93
CA MET A 28 8.86 -7.94 9.87
C MET A 28 8.34 -7.54 11.26
N ALA A 29 9.20 -7.71 12.27
CA ALA A 29 9.01 -7.13 13.60
C ALA A 29 8.92 -5.59 13.50
N LYS A 30 7.80 -5.03 13.96
CA LYS A 30 7.44 -3.61 13.82
C LYS A 30 8.34 -2.74 14.69
N GLY A 31 8.60 -1.49 14.25
CA GLY A 31 9.40 -0.50 14.98
C GLY A 31 10.92 -0.72 14.98
N THR A 32 11.43 -1.86 14.51
CA THR A 32 12.87 -2.14 14.41
C THR A 32 13.58 -1.27 13.37
N ARG A 33 14.91 -1.10 13.47
CA ARG A 33 15.71 -0.40 12.46
C ARG A 33 15.52 -0.99 11.06
N ARG A 34 15.47 -2.33 10.96
CA ARG A 34 15.25 -3.06 9.70
C ARG A 34 13.86 -2.75 9.14
N HIS A 35 12.81 -2.82 9.95
CA HIS A 35 11.46 -2.48 9.53
C HIS A 35 11.37 -1.04 9.00
N ARG A 36 12.01 -0.06 9.65
CA ARG A 36 12.03 1.33 9.18
C ARG A 36 12.76 1.49 7.84
N LEU A 37 13.93 0.86 7.68
CA LEU A 37 14.70 0.96 6.44
C LEU A 37 13.93 0.36 5.25
N VAL A 38 13.39 -0.84 5.42
CA VAL A 38 12.59 -1.50 4.38
C VAL A 38 11.26 -0.75 4.15
N GLY A 39 10.66 -0.19 5.21
CA GLY A 39 9.49 0.68 5.13
C GLY A 39 9.71 1.93 4.30
N TYR A 40 10.85 2.60 4.42
CA TYR A 40 11.21 3.71 3.55
C TYR A 40 11.47 3.26 2.10
N GLY A 41 12.08 2.08 1.91
CA GLY A 41 12.21 1.48 0.59
C GLY A 41 10.86 1.23 -0.09
N TYR A 42 9.89 0.68 0.66
CA TYR A 42 8.51 0.53 0.21
C TYR A 42 7.87 1.87 -0.12
N TRP A 43 7.93 2.84 0.80
CA TRP A 43 7.30 4.14 0.61
C TRP A 43 7.84 4.87 -0.64
N PHE A 44 9.17 4.90 -0.80
CA PHE A 44 9.80 5.57 -1.93
C PHE A 44 9.49 4.88 -3.26
N SER A 45 9.62 3.55 -3.33
CA SER A 45 9.28 2.80 -4.54
C SER A 45 7.81 2.96 -4.91
N MET A 46 6.92 2.93 -3.92
CA MET A 46 5.48 3.06 -4.15
C MET A 46 5.14 4.46 -4.66
N ALA A 47 5.80 5.51 -4.15
CA ALA A 47 5.64 6.86 -4.67
C ALA A 47 6.06 6.98 -6.15
N VAL A 48 7.20 6.40 -6.53
CA VAL A 48 7.66 6.38 -7.94
C VAL A 48 6.67 5.61 -8.82
N MET A 49 6.17 4.47 -8.34
CA MET A 49 5.17 3.68 -9.05
C MET A 49 3.86 4.47 -9.25
N LEU A 50 3.38 5.17 -8.21
CA LEU A 50 2.15 5.98 -8.29
C LEU A 50 2.30 7.18 -9.22
N VAL A 51 3.42 7.91 -9.14
CA VAL A 51 3.69 9.02 -10.06
C VAL A 51 3.73 8.53 -11.51
N SER A 52 4.47 7.46 -11.80
CA SER A 52 4.50 6.89 -13.14
C SER A 52 3.14 6.34 -13.60
N SER A 53 2.32 5.84 -12.67
CA SER A 53 0.94 5.43 -12.97
C SER A 53 0.08 6.58 -13.47
N PHE A 54 0.19 7.78 -12.90
CA PHE A 54 -0.56 8.95 -13.34
C PHE A 54 -0.13 9.48 -14.70
N LEU A 55 1.06 9.08 -15.17
CA LEU A 55 1.64 9.48 -16.44
C LEU A 55 1.41 8.45 -17.56
N THR A 56 0.76 7.32 -17.25
CA THR A 56 0.60 6.20 -18.18
C THR A 56 -0.84 6.06 -18.66
N TYR A 57 -1.06 6.15 -19.97
CA TYR A 57 -2.38 6.17 -20.59
C TYR A 57 -2.66 4.99 -21.53
N ASN A 58 -1.80 3.97 -21.53
CA ASN A 58 -1.79 2.91 -22.56
C ASN A 58 -3.08 2.09 -22.65
N LEU A 59 -3.86 1.98 -21.57
CA LEU A 59 -5.05 1.12 -21.55
C LEU A 59 -6.33 1.81 -22.03
N PHE A 60 -6.48 3.11 -21.76
CA PHE A 60 -7.71 3.86 -22.06
C PHE A 60 -7.48 5.07 -23.00
N GLY A 61 -6.24 5.35 -23.39
CA GLY A 61 -5.88 6.55 -24.17
C GLY A 61 -6.00 7.86 -23.39
N GLY A 62 -6.35 7.81 -22.11
CA GLY A 62 -6.57 8.97 -21.25
C GLY A 62 -6.85 8.56 -19.80
N TRP A 63 -7.34 9.50 -18.98
CA TRP A 63 -7.68 9.24 -17.59
C TRP A 63 -8.77 8.18 -17.49
N GLY A 64 -8.58 7.20 -16.61
CA GLY A 64 -9.48 6.06 -16.48
C GLY A 64 -9.52 5.50 -15.06
N ILE A 65 -10.24 4.39 -14.88
CA ILE A 65 -10.50 3.82 -13.55
C ILE A 65 -9.21 3.51 -12.75
N PHE A 66 -8.14 3.08 -13.41
CA PHE A 66 -6.87 2.80 -12.74
C PHE A 66 -6.18 4.06 -12.18
N HIS A 67 -6.42 5.23 -12.77
CA HIS A 67 -5.93 6.50 -12.20
C HIS A 67 -6.63 6.83 -10.89
N TRP A 68 -7.95 6.58 -10.80
CA TRP A 68 -8.69 6.72 -9.55
C TRP A 68 -8.18 5.76 -8.47
N PHE A 69 -7.82 4.52 -8.82
CA PHE A 69 -7.16 3.62 -7.88
C PHE A 69 -5.78 4.14 -7.44
N SER A 70 -5.02 4.78 -8.33
CA SER A 70 -3.77 5.45 -7.94
C SER A 70 -4.00 6.64 -7.00
N VAL A 71 -5.11 7.38 -7.13
CA VAL A 71 -5.50 8.42 -6.15
C VAL A 71 -5.75 7.79 -4.78
N VAL A 72 -6.59 6.75 -4.71
CA VAL A 72 -6.89 6.04 -3.44
C VAL A 72 -5.61 5.49 -2.83
N SER A 73 -4.76 4.86 -3.64
CA SER A 73 -3.48 4.33 -3.18
C SER A 73 -2.54 5.43 -2.68
N SER A 74 -2.54 6.60 -3.30
CA SER A 74 -1.77 7.76 -2.85
C SER A 74 -2.24 8.26 -1.49
N ILE A 75 -3.57 8.36 -1.29
CA ILE A 75 -4.17 8.74 -0.01
C ILE A 75 -3.77 7.75 1.09
N THR A 76 -3.83 6.44 0.81
CA THR A 76 -3.41 5.43 1.80
C THR A 76 -1.92 5.49 2.11
N LEU A 77 -1.05 5.67 1.11
CA LEU A 77 0.39 5.79 1.32
C LEU A 77 0.75 7.02 2.18
N ILE A 78 0.13 8.16 1.86
CA ILE A 78 0.33 9.43 2.57
C ILE A 78 -0.24 9.34 3.99
N GLY A 79 -1.46 8.84 4.15
CA GLY A 79 -2.10 8.61 5.46
C GLY A 79 -1.31 7.63 6.34
N GLY A 80 -0.54 6.73 5.72
CA GLY A 80 0.35 5.82 6.41
C GLY A 80 1.63 6.48 6.92
N ILE A 81 2.27 7.32 6.11
CA ILE A 81 3.57 7.89 6.47
C ILE A 81 3.49 9.16 7.31
N ILE A 82 2.52 10.05 7.06
CA ILE A 82 2.40 11.34 7.76
C ILE A 82 2.33 11.17 9.28
N PRO A 83 1.56 10.21 9.85
CA PRO A 83 1.51 10.01 11.30
C PRO A 83 2.87 9.74 11.94
N VAL A 84 3.81 9.11 11.21
CA VAL A 84 5.17 8.80 11.69
C VAL A 84 6.01 10.05 11.88
N PHE A 85 5.85 11.05 11.00
CA PHE A 85 6.57 12.31 11.06
C PHE A 85 5.91 13.31 12.02
N VAL A 86 4.57 13.39 12.00
CA VAL A 86 3.83 14.41 12.73
C VAL A 86 3.61 14.01 14.20
N ARG A 87 3.28 12.74 14.47
CA ARG A 87 3.03 12.19 15.81
C ARG A 87 2.17 13.05 16.73
N LYS A 88 1.21 13.81 16.20
CA LYS A 88 0.34 14.71 17.00
C LYS A 88 -0.74 13.95 17.76
N SER A 89 -1.45 13.05 17.07
CA SER A 89 -2.49 12.23 17.69
C SER A 89 -1.90 11.13 18.58
N PRO A 90 -2.50 10.81 19.74
CA PRO A 90 -2.07 9.66 20.55
C PRO A 90 -2.22 8.32 19.81
N ASN A 91 -3.10 8.25 18.80
CA ASN A 91 -3.33 7.06 17.98
C ASN A 91 -2.53 7.08 16.65
N TRP A 92 -1.46 7.87 16.55
CA TRP A 92 -0.67 7.98 15.33
C TRP A 92 -0.11 6.63 14.85
N VAL A 93 0.18 5.71 15.78
CA VAL A 93 0.64 4.35 15.47
C VAL A 93 -0.47 3.53 14.80
N GLU A 94 -1.70 3.63 15.30
CA GLU A 94 -2.86 2.94 14.70
C GLU A 94 -3.12 3.46 13.28
N ALA A 95 -3.08 4.78 13.09
CA ALA A 95 -3.21 5.39 11.78
C ALA A 95 -2.11 4.89 10.81
N HIS A 96 -0.84 4.91 11.25
CA HIS A 96 0.27 4.37 10.46
C HIS A 96 0.02 2.90 10.08
N PHE A 97 -0.40 2.06 11.03
CA PHE A 97 -0.63 0.64 10.79
C PHE A 97 -1.79 0.41 9.83
N ALA A 98 -2.92 1.08 10.04
CA ALA A 98 -4.10 0.92 9.20
C ALA A 98 -3.80 1.31 7.75
N PHE A 99 -3.29 2.52 7.54
CA PHE A 99 -3.07 3.03 6.20
C PHE A 99 -1.94 2.31 5.45
N MET A 100 -0.82 1.98 6.12
CA MET A 100 0.26 1.21 5.48
C MET A 100 -0.14 -0.24 5.21
N TYR A 101 -0.98 -0.84 6.05
CA TYR A 101 -1.48 -2.20 5.81
C TYR A 101 -2.34 -2.21 4.54
N TRP A 102 -3.31 -1.30 4.45
CA TRP A 102 -4.20 -1.22 3.30
C TRP A 102 -3.52 -0.73 2.02
N SER A 103 -2.46 0.08 2.12
CA SER A 103 -1.67 0.47 0.94
C SER A 103 -0.97 -0.73 0.30
N VAL A 104 -0.48 -1.69 1.11
CA VAL A 104 0.14 -2.93 0.59
C VAL A 104 -0.91 -3.86 -0.02
N PHE A 105 -2.08 -4.01 0.60
CA PHE A 105 -3.16 -4.80 0.01
C PHE A 105 -3.72 -4.17 -1.27
N GLY A 106 -3.81 -2.84 -1.34
CA GLY A 106 -4.10 -2.12 -2.57
C GLY A 106 -3.07 -2.39 -3.69
N LEU A 107 -1.78 -2.46 -3.34
CA LEU A 107 -0.73 -2.87 -4.28
C LEU A 107 -0.92 -4.31 -4.79
N TYR A 108 -1.34 -5.25 -3.95
CA TYR A 108 -1.67 -6.61 -4.39
C TYR A 108 -2.87 -6.65 -5.34
N ALA A 109 -3.89 -5.80 -5.13
CA ALA A 109 -4.98 -5.66 -6.08
C ALA A 109 -4.50 -5.08 -7.43
N ALA A 110 -3.61 -4.08 -7.40
CA ALA A 110 -3.01 -3.51 -8.60
C ALA A 110 -2.18 -4.54 -9.40
N LEU A 111 -1.48 -5.45 -8.70
CA LEU A 111 -0.76 -6.55 -9.33
C LEU A 111 -1.69 -7.44 -10.19
N TRP A 112 -2.92 -7.72 -9.74
CA TRP A 112 -3.86 -8.49 -10.54
C TRP A 112 -4.26 -7.77 -11.82
N SER A 113 -4.48 -6.45 -11.76
CA SER A 113 -4.70 -5.66 -12.96
C SER A 113 -3.52 -5.76 -13.93
N GLU A 114 -2.29 -5.65 -13.43
CA GLU A 114 -1.08 -5.71 -14.25
C GLU A 114 -0.88 -7.10 -14.88
N ILE A 115 -1.13 -8.19 -14.16
CA ILE A 115 -1.05 -9.54 -14.74
C ILE A 115 -2.14 -9.73 -15.80
N LEU A 116 -3.38 -9.33 -15.50
CA LEU A 116 -4.53 -9.62 -16.36
C LEU A 116 -4.57 -8.76 -17.63
N THR A 117 -3.94 -7.58 -17.65
CA THR A 117 -3.78 -6.81 -18.92
C THR A 117 -2.90 -7.53 -19.94
N ARG A 118 -2.13 -8.54 -19.53
CA ARG A 118 -1.26 -9.35 -20.40
C ARG A 118 -1.90 -10.66 -20.86
N VAL A 119 -3.10 -10.97 -20.39
CA VAL A 119 -3.82 -12.19 -20.80
C VAL A 119 -4.87 -11.80 -21.88
N PRO A 120 -4.64 -12.16 -23.15
CA PRO A 120 -5.56 -11.82 -24.22
C PRO A 120 -6.91 -12.54 -24.07
N GLU A 121 -7.97 -11.95 -24.62
CA GLU A 121 -9.31 -12.57 -24.74
C GLU A 121 -9.97 -12.99 -23.42
N THR A 122 -9.74 -12.23 -22.35
CA THR A 122 -10.36 -12.49 -21.03
C THR A 122 -11.47 -11.49 -20.69
N PRO A 123 -12.44 -11.87 -19.83
CA PRO A 123 -13.36 -10.92 -19.21
C PRO A 123 -12.62 -10.09 -18.14
N PHE A 124 -11.72 -9.22 -18.60
CA PHE A 124 -10.70 -8.52 -17.81
C PHE A 124 -11.24 -7.91 -16.52
N PHE A 125 -12.29 -7.09 -16.59
CA PHE A 125 -12.85 -6.43 -15.41
C PHE A 125 -13.46 -7.39 -14.39
N ASN A 126 -14.09 -8.47 -14.84
CA ASN A 126 -14.66 -9.47 -13.93
C ASN A 126 -13.55 -10.20 -13.18
N MET A 127 -12.49 -10.58 -13.89
CA MET A 127 -11.34 -11.27 -13.28
C MET A 127 -10.58 -10.36 -12.32
N VAL A 128 -10.32 -9.10 -12.70
CA VAL A 128 -9.70 -8.10 -11.81
C VAL A 128 -10.57 -7.85 -10.59
N GLY A 129 -11.89 -7.74 -10.76
CA GLY A 129 -12.85 -7.55 -9.68
C GLY A 129 -12.83 -8.70 -8.69
N ILE A 130 -12.90 -9.95 -9.16
CA ILE A 130 -12.85 -11.16 -8.32
C ILE A 130 -11.50 -11.25 -7.60
N ALA A 131 -10.39 -11.09 -8.31
CA ALA A 131 -9.05 -11.20 -7.72
C ALA A 131 -8.80 -10.09 -6.68
N THR A 132 -9.25 -8.86 -6.95
CA THR A 132 -9.23 -7.74 -6.00
C THR A 132 -10.07 -8.05 -4.77
N PHE A 133 -11.31 -8.53 -4.95
CA PHE A 133 -12.19 -8.87 -3.84
C PHE A 133 -11.57 -9.94 -2.93
N LEU A 134 -11.06 -11.04 -3.51
CA LEU A 134 -10.40 -12.10 -2.74
C LEU A 134 -9.17 -11.58 -1.99
N THR A 135 -8.37 -10.73 -2.64
CA THR A 135 -7.20 -10.08 -2.02
C THR A 135 -7.60 -9.22 -0.84
N MET A 136 -8.63 -8.38 -1.00
CA MET A 136 -9.17 -7.54 0.08
C MET A 136 -9.77 -8.38 1.21
N ALA A 137 -10.47 -9.48 0.90
CA ALA A 137 -11.05 -10.38 1.89
C ALA A 137 -9.97 -11.04 2.76
N VAL A 138 -8.86 -11.50 2.14
CA VAL A 138 -7.69 -12.00 2.87
C VAL A 138 -7.07 -10.91 3.75
N GLY A 139 -6.94 -9.69 3.23
CA GLY A 139 -6.46 -8.54 3.99
C GLY A 139 -7.33 -8.21 5.18
N TYR A 140 -8.66 -8.24 5.00
CA TYR A 140 -9.60 -8.01 6.08
C TYR A 140 -9.49 -9.06 7.18
N ALA A 141 -9.43 -10.35 6.81
CA ALA A 141 -9.24 -11.44 7.77
C ALA A 141 -7.91 -11.30 8.54
N GLY A 142 -6.83 -10.94 7.84
CA GLY A 142 -5.53 -10.65 8.46
C GLY A 142 -5.61 -9.47 9.42
N TRP A 143 -6.18 -8.34 9.00
CA TRP A 143 -6.37 -7.16 9.84
C TRP A 143 -7.17 -7.48 11.09
N ALA A 144 -8.30 -8.19 10.96
CA ALA A 144 -9.15 -8.59 12.08
C ALA A 144 -8.38 -9.44 13.10
N ARG A 145 -7.50 -10.33 12.64
CA ARG A 145 -6.65 -11.18 13.49
C ARG A 145 -5.56 -10.39 14.23
N TYR A 146 -4.90 -9.45 13.54
CA TYR A 146 -3.69 -8.81 14.08
C TYR A 146 -3.95 -7.46 14.77
N LYS A 147 -5.03 -6.73 14.42
CA LYS A 147 -5.31 -5.39 14.96
C LYS A 147 -5.33 -5.36 16.48
N THR A 148 -5.97 -6.33 17.12
CA THR A 148 -6.11 -6.38 18.59
C THR A 148 -4.76 -6.57 19.26
N LYS A 149 -3.91 -7.42 18.68
CA LYS A 149 -2.54 -7.66 19.16
C LYS A 149 -1.69 -6.40 19.01
N TRP A 150 -1.72 -5.77 17.84
CA TRP A 150 -0.98 -4.54 17.57
C TRP A 150 -1.44 -3.38 18.45
N ASN A 151 -2.75 -3.23 18.68
CA ASN A 151 -3.28 -2.18 19.55
C ASN A 151 -2.78 -2.34 20.98
N ARG A 152 -2.75 -3.58 21.51
CA ARG A 152 -2.21 -3.84 22.85
C ARG A 152 -0.70 -3.60 22.94
N GLN A 153 0.06 -4.00 21.91
CA GLN A 153 1.52 -3.96 21.93
C GLN A 153 2.12 -2.58 21.62
N PHE A 154 1.49 -1.81 20.74
CA PHE A 154 2.09 -0.59 20.18
C PHE A 154 1.23 0.65 20.34
N VAL A 155 -0.10 0.56 20.30
CA VAL A 155 -0.98 1.74 20.37
C VAL A 155 -1.26 2.16 21.80
N ARG A 156 -1.73 1.23 22.65
CA ARG A 156 -2.04 1.53 24.06
C ARG A 156 -0.87 2.16 24.82
N PRO A 157 0.38 1.65 24.71
CA PRO A 157 1.52 2.29 25.38
C PRO A 157 1.74 3.73 24.93
N THR A 158 1.60 4.02 23.63
CA THR A 158 1.79 5.39 23.10
C THR A 158 0.68 6.37 23.51
N VAL A 159 -0.53 5.86 23.76
CA VAL A 159 -1.63 6.66 24.30
C VAL A 159 -1.38 6.96 25.78
N GLN A 160 -1.06 5.93 26.56
CA GLN A 160 -0.84 6.06 28.02
C GLN A 160 0.33 6.98 28.37
N GLU A 161 1.42 6.96 27.59
CA GLU A 161 2.56 7.88 27.76
C GLU A 161 2.16 9.36 27.60
N ARG A 162 1.04 9.65 26.93
CA ARG A 162 0.54 11.00 26.66
C ARG A 162 -0.61 11.43 27.55
N GLU A 163 -1.20 10.54 28.34
CA GLU A 163 -2.19 10.91 29.35
C GLU A 163 -1.48 11.44 30.59
N PRO A 164 -1.96 12.55 31.19
CA PRO A 164 -1.38 13.06 32.43
C PRO A 164 -1.53 12.00 33.53
N LEU A 165 -0.45 11.75 34.28
CA LEU A 165 -0.39 10.78 35.39
C LEU A 165 -1.39 11.05 36.52
N PHE A 166 -2.04 12.21 36.48
CA PHE A 166 -3.08 12.66 37.40
C PHE A 166 -4.19 13.31 36.58
N GLY A 167 -5.05 12.49 35.99
CA GLY A 167 -6.36 12.90 35.46
C GLY A 167 -7.45 12.62 36.49
#